data_AF-A0A7W1FZ55-F1
#
_entry.id   AF-A0A7W1FZ55-F1
#
_cell.length_a   1.000
_cell.length_b   1.000
_cell.length_c   1.000
_cell.angle_alpha   90.00
_cell.angle_beta   90.00
_cell.angle_gamma   90.00
#
_symmetry.space_group_name_H-M   'P 1'
#
loop_
_entity.id
_entity.type
_entity.pdbx_description
1 polymer ?
#
loop_
_entity_poly.entity_id
_entity_poly.type
_entity_poly.pdbx_seq_one_letter_code
_entity_poly.pdbx_strand_id
1 'polypeptide(L)'
;EKYIKHSISGSDTPNDKKDLKLFLLLTNKNNEITSNILCKELNCTISSLHTLKSRLYQKITEALTSDKHITNTEVFDKRDIISFTLRKKLLFFRISLRSLNQEKTETLFKVLGEIVDTAREYELYDVLTEALTEKKYFKGIRAGIKEFEQINDEIDFFNYNSKAVFFAADSYYRLVLNNHFIKSFSHKELDKYILSSINQMEIDYKRTKSQQVNYYLHILYFALCEREKKYLEAISYCNKLISLLKKSKVIYRKERMGFLLDNISQFKTFIGNYEEAAIDAKKAQGYYIENSLNFIVSKQQELYAYMCDNNEQQALRCLEKLLNHSLIDTGEFRKSKYIYYQSCVLFISKKYKEALSLLKMSMEIEKDKTRWNISLRILNIMLFIELEKIDEAGRSLESLRKHMERQVKEEEVKLRDILIVKLLRELEKDGFEFQGKNTIISKMLNELSEKDTPVSWEHYSAELVPFHKWLERRKK
;
A
#
# COMPACT_ATOMS: atom_id res chain seq x y z
N GLU A 1 -6.66 -20.82 1.45
CA GLU A 1 -6.66 -22.05 0.64
C GLU A 1 -7.01 -23.32 1.43
N LYS A 2 -6.21 -23.74 2.42
CA LYS A 2 -6.47 -24.97 3.22
C LYS A 2 -7.91 -25.08 3.76
N TYR A 3 -8.44 -23.98 4.28
CA TYR A 3 -9.81 -23.91 4.81
C TYR A 3 -10.87 -24.20 3.74
N ILE A 4 -10.80 -23.48 2.62
CA ILE A 4 -11.72 -23.61 1.49
C ILE A 4 -11.66 -25.03 0.92
N LYS A 5 -10.45 -25.61 0.79
CA LYS A 5 -10.26 -26.99 0.34
C LYS A 5 -11.06 -27.98 1.20
N HIS A 6 -10.99 -27.84 2.51
CA HIS A 6 -11.71 -28.70 3.46
C HIS A 6 -13.23 -28.50 3.38
N SER A 7 -13.70 -27.25 3.24
CA SER A 7 -15.13 -26.95 3.08
C SER A 7 -15.72 -27.50 1.78
N ILE A 8 -14.97 -27.46 0.68
CA ILE A 8 -15.41 -28.01 -0.62
C ILE A 8 -15.44 -29.54 -0.60
N SER A 9 -14.53 -30.19 0.13
CA SER A 9 -14.42 -31.65 0.22
C SER A 9 -15.35 -32.32 1.23
N GLY A 10 -16.29 -31.57 1.84
CA GLY A 10 -17.12 -32.06 2.94
C GLY A 10 -18.11 -33.17 2.59
N SER A 11 -18.38 -33.41 1.30
CA SER A 11 -19.20 -34.50 0.80
C SER A 11 -18.51 -35.22 -0.36
N ASP A 12 -18.62 -36.54 -0.42
CA ASP A 12 -17.85 -37.38 -1.34
C ASP A 12 -18.50 -37.53 -2.72
N THR A 13 -19.34 -36.57 -3.12
CA THR A 13 -20.12 -36.68 -4.36
C THR A 13 -19.25 -36.45 -5.60
N PRO A 14 -19.60 -37.02 -6.76
CA PRO A 14 -18.89 -36.77 -8.02
C PRO A 14 -18.79 -35.28 -8.38
N ASN A 15 -19.79 -34.50 -7.97
CA ASN A 15 -19.84 -33.05 -8.18
C ASN A 15 -18.82 -32.30 -7.32
N ASP A 16 -18.67 -32.70 -6.06
CA ASP A 16 -17.71 -32.09 -5.13
C ASP A 16 -16.27 -32.37 -5.57
N LYS A 17 -16.01 -33.57 -6.09
CA LYS A 17 -14.71 -33.93 -6.69
C LYS A 17 -14.37 -33.04 -7.89
N LYS A 18 -15.35 -32.72 -8.75
CA LYS A 18 -15.16 -31.78 -9.87
C LYS A 18 -14.93 -30.34 -9.39
N ASP A 19 -15.64 -29.90 -8.36
CA ASP A 19 -15.46 -28.55 -7.78
C ASP A 19 -14.06 -28.43 -7.14
N LEU A 20 -13.62 -29.45 -6.40
CA LEU A 20 -12.29 -29.50 -5.80
C LEU A 20 -11.20 -29.53 -6.89
N LYS A 21 -11.38 -30.32 -7.95
CA LYS A 21 -10.44 -30.35 -9.07
C LYS A 21 -10.38 -28.97 -9.76
N LEU A 22 -11.52 -28.33 -10.02
CA LEU A 22 -11.56 -26.98 -10.57
C LEU A 22 -10.85 -25.98 -9.65
N PHE A 23 -11.10 -26.03 -8.34
CA PHE A 23 -10.44 -25.17 -7.36
C PHE A 23 -8.91 -25.31 -7.41
N LEU A 24 -8.39 -26.55 -7.39
CA LEU A 24 -6.96 -26.81 -7.45
C LEU A 24 -6.33 -26.36 -8.78
N LEU A 25 -7.04 -26.52 -9.90
CA LEU A 25 -6.58 -26.02 -11.20
C LEU A 25 -6.51 -24.49 -11.22
N LEU A 26 -7.47 -23.81 -10.58
CA LEU A 26 -7.52 -22.35 -10.50
C LEU A 26 -6.52 -21.75 -9.51
N THR A 27 -6.16 -22.47 -8.45
CA THR A 27 -5.16 -21.99 -7.47
C THR A 27 -3.72 -22.36 -7.83
N ASN A 28 -3.51 -23.23 -8.82
CA ASN A 28 -2.18 -23.58 -9.29
C ASN A 28 -1.61 -22.46 -10.18
N LYS A 29 -0.59 -21.76 -9.66
CA LYS A 29 0.03 -20.57 -10.28
C LYS A 29 0.82 -20.85 -11.56
N ASN A 30 1.10 -22.11 -11.89
CA ASN A 30 2.01 -22.48 -12.98
C ASN A 30 1.33 -22.76 -14.33
N ASN A 31 0.00 -22.67 -14.42
CA ASN A 31 -0.73 -23.05 -15.62
C ASN A 31 -1.35 -21.82 -16.32
N GLU A 32 -1.20 -21.75 -17.64
CA GLU A 32 -2.01 -20.87 -18.47
C GLU A 32 -3.44 -21.43 -18.50
N ILE A 33 -4.34 -20.81 -17.74
CA ILE A 33 -5.70 -21.34 -17.55
C ILE A 33 -6.62 -20.75 -18.62
N THR A 34 -6.91 -21.53 -19.65
CA THR A 34 -7.98 -21.24 -20.61
C THR A 34 -9.22 -22.09 -20.34
N SER A 35 -10.40 -21.61 -20.75
CA SER A 35 -11.65 -22.39 -20.63
C SER A 35 -11.56 -23.74 -21.36
N ASN A 36 -10.80 -23.82 -22.46
CA ASN A 36 -10.59 -25.06 -23.21
C ASN A 36 -9.74 -26.07 -22.42
N ILE A 37 -8.66 -25.61 -21.78
CA ILE A 37 -7.82 -26.45 -20.91
C ILE A 37 -8.65 -26.96 -19.72
N LEU A 38 -9.43 -26.09 -19.08
CA LEU A 38 -10.31 -26.48 -17.97
C LEU A 38 -11.36 -27.51 -18.40
N CYS A 39 -12.02 -27.33 -19.54
CA CYS A 39 -13.01 -28.29 -20.06
C CYS A 39 -12.39 -29.67 -20.31
N LYS A 40 -11.18 -29.70 -20.88
CA LYS A 40 -10.42 -30.94 -21.12
C LYS A 40 -10.07 -31.64 -19.81
N GLU A 41 -9.51 -30.90 -18.85
CA GLU A 41 -9.11 -31.44 -17.55
C GLU A 41 -10.31 -31.93 -16.71
N LEU A 42 -11.44 -31.26 -16.80
CA LEU A 42 -12.64 -31.55 -15.99
C LEU A 42 -13.61 -32.50 -16.69
N ASN A 43 -13.30 -32.91 -17.92
CA ASN A 43 -14.16 -33.69 -18.80
C ASN A 43 -15.58 -33.12 -18.85
N CYS A 44 -15.70 -31.88 -19.30
CA CYS A 44 -16.95 -31.13 -19.30
C CYS A 44 -17.07 -30.20 -20.52
N THR A 45 -18.30 -29.80 -20.86
CA THR A 45 -18.57 -28.80 -21.91
C THR A 45 -18.43 -27.38 -21.36
N ILE A 46 -18.25 -26.38 -22.23
CA ILE A 46 -18.16 -24.97 -21.83
C ILE A 46 -19.38 -24.51 -21.01
N SER A 47 -20.59 -24.91 -21.41
CA SER A 47 -21.82 -24.61 -20.66
C SER A 47 -21.78 -25.23 -19.25
N SER A 48 -21.39 -26.50 -19.14
CA SER A 48 -21.25 -27.16 -17.83
C SER A 48 -20.10 -26.58 -16.98
N LEU A 49 -19.04 -26.05 -17.59
CA LEU A 49 -17.97 -25.34 -16.91
C LEU A 49 -18.46 -24.03 -16.28
N HIS A 50 -19.36 -23.30 -16.95
CA HIS A 50 -19.98 -22.11 -16.37
C HIS A 50 -20.78 -22.44 -15.11
N THR A 51 -21.60 -23.49 -15.16
CA THR A 51 -22.34 -23.99 -13.99
C THR A 51 -21.39 -24.42 -12.86
N LEU A 52 -20.30 -25.11 -13.21
CA LEU A 52 -19.27 -25.53 -12.26
C LEU A 52 -18.58 -24.34 -11.57
N LYS A 53 -18.22 -23.30 -12.34
CA LYS A 53 -17.64 -22.05 -11.81
C LYS A 53 -18.62 -21.35 -10.87
N SER A 54 -19.89 -21.25 -11.24
CA SER A 54 -20.94 -20.64 -10.41
C SER A 54 -21.12 -21.40 -9.09
N ARG A 55 -21.23 -22.72 -9.14
CA ARG A 55 -21.35 -23.57 -7.95
C ARG A 55 -20.12 -23.48 -7.05
N LEU A 56 -18.91 -23.53 -7.63
CA LEU A 56 -17.67 -23.36 -6.89
C LEU A 56 -17.61 -21.99 -6.22
N TYR A 57 -17.98 -20.92 -6.92
CA TYR A 57 -18.07 -19.57 -6.35
C TYR A 57 -19.01 -19.50 -5.14
N GLN A 58 -20.19 -20.12 -5.24
CA GLN A 58 -21.13 -20.19 -4.13
C GLN A 58 -20.53 -20.93 -2.92
N LYS A 59 -19.94 -22.11 -3.13
CA LYS A 59 -19.28 -22.88 -2.06
C LYS A 59 -18.12 -22.13 -1.39
N ILE A 60 -17.32 -21.42 -2.19
CA ILE A 60 -16.25 -20.55 -1.67
C ILE A 60 -16.86 -19.44 -0.83
N THR A 61 -17.94 -18.81 -1.29
CA THR A 61 -18.63 -17.74 -0.58
C THR A 61 -19.19 -18.22 0.76
N GLU A 62 -19.86 -19.37 0.77
CA GLU A 62 -20.38 -20.02 1.99
C GLU A 62 -19.24 -20.36 2.97
N ALA A 63 -18.13 -20.92 2.47
CA ALA A 63 -16.96 -21.17 3.28
C ALA A 63 -16.41 -19.86 3.89
N LEU A 64 -16.20 -18.82 3.08
CA LEU A 64 -15.66 -17.53 3.55
C LEU A 64 -16.59 -16.79 4.52
N THR A 65 -17.90 -17.02 4.46
CA THR A 65 -18.89 -16.36 5.35
C THR A 65 -19.27 -17.19 6.58
N SER A 66 -18.79 -18.44 6.65
CA SER A 66 -18.97 -19.33 7.81
C SER A 66 -18.36 -18.76 9.10
N ASP A 67 -18.95 -19.09 10.25
CA ASP A 67 -18.49 -18.61 11.57
C ASP A 67 -17.02 -18.95 11.83
N LYS A 68 -16.61 -20.16 11.44
CA LYS A 68 -15.22 -20.61 11.60
C LYS A 68 -14.22 -19.77 10.81
N HIS A 69 -14.61 -19.21 9.66
CA HIS A 69 -13.72 -18.31 8.91
C HIS A 69 -13.73 -16.88 9.47
N ILE A 70 -14.91 -16.31 9.69
CA ILE A 70 -15.04 -14.91 10.11
C ILE A 70 -14.52 -14.65 11.54
N THR A 71 -14.35 -15.69 12.35
CA THR A 71 -13.74 -15.62 13.70
C THR A 71 -12.24 -15.89 13.70
N ASN A 72 -11.62 -16.09 12.52
CA ASN A 72 -10.19 -16.34 12.43
C ASN A 72 -9.36 -15.10 12.78
N THR A 73 -8.75 -15.10 13.97
CA THR A 73 -7.92 -14.01 14.51
C THR A 73 -6.57 -13.83 13.82
N GLU A 74 -6.16 -14.78 12.98
CA GLU A 74 -4.97 -14.63 12.12
C GLU A 74 -5.26 -13.69 10.94
N VAL A 75 -6.51 -13.69 10.46
CA VAL A 75 -6.93 -12.93 9.27
C VAL A 75 -7.65 -11.64 9.65
N PHE A 76 -8.54 -11.71 10.64
CA PHE A 76 -9.42 -10.60 11.02
C PHE A 76 -9.05 -10.06 12.40
N ASP A 77 -9.08 -8.74 12.55
CA ASP A 77 -8.90 -8.11 13.84
C ASP A 77 -10.20 -8.19 14.67
N LYS A 78 -10.07 -8.03 16.00
CA LYS A 78 -11.20 -8.12 16.93
C LYS A 78 -12.40 -7.28 16.51
N ARG A 79 -12.17 -6.06 15.99
CA ARG A 79 -13.23 -5.17 15.52
C ARG A 79 -13.97 -5.74 14.31
N ASP A 80 -13.26 -6.38 13.38
CA ASP A 80 -13.87 -6.98 12.19
C ASP A 80 -14.75 -8.17 12.60
N ILE A 81 -14.25 -9.02 13.50
CA ILE A 81 -15.01 -10.14 14.08
C ILE A 81 -16.30 -9.64 14.74
N ILE A 82 -16.22 -8.54 15.51
CA ILE A 82 -17.38 -7.92 16.14
C ILE A 82 -18.35 -7.37 15.10
N SER A 83 -17.87 -6.67 14.07
CA SER A 83 -18.69 -6.19 12.97
C SER A 83 -19.47 -7.33 12.30
N PHE A 84 -18.80 -8.44 11.96
CA PHE A 84 -19.46 -9.60 11.38
C PHE A 84 -20.49 -10.22 12.34
N THR A 85 -20.13 -10.34 13.61
CA THR A 85 -21.02 -10.90 14.65
C THR A 85 -22.29 -10.06 14.80
N LEU A 86 -22.17 -8.74 14.87
CA LEU A 86 -23.32 -7.85 15.03
C LEU A 86 -24.22 -7.85 13.79
N ARG A 87 -23.64 -7.89 12.58
CA ARG A 87 -24.42 -8.04 11.34
C ARG A 87 -25.20 -9.35 11.30
N LYS A 88 -24.59 -10.47 11.75
CA LYS A 88 -25.29 -11.75 11.89
C LYS A 88 -26.40 -11.69 12.95
N LYS A 89 -26.15 -11.09 14.11
CA LYS A 89 -27.18 -10.89 15.14
C LYS A 89 -28.35 -10.04 14.63
N LEU A 90 -28.08 -9.01 13.84
CA LEU A 90 -29.11 -8.16 13.26
C LEU A 90 -29.96 -8.91 12.20
N LEU A 91 -29.31 -9.73 11.37
CA LEU A 91 -30.02 -10.62 10.44
C LEU A 91 -30.88 -11.64 11.21
N PHE A 92 -30.34 -12.26 12.26
CA PHE A 92 -31.08 -13.16 13.14
C PHE A 92 -32.30 -12.48 13.76
N PHE A 93 -32.15 -11.24 14.24
CA PHE A 93 -33.27 -10.45 14.76
C PHE A 93 -34.37 -10.29 13.71
N ARG A 94 -34.03 -9.90 12.48
CA ARG A 94 -35.00 -9.71 11.39
C ARG A 94 -35.74 -10.98 11.00
N ILE A 95 -35.03 -12.10 10.91
CA ILE A 95 -35.63 -13.41 10.63
C ILE A 95 -36.60 -13.77 11.76
N SER A 96 -36.13 -13.68 13.00
CA SER A 96 -36.91 -14.02 14.19
C SER A 96 -38.16 -13.16 14.35
N LEU A 97 -38.08 -11.86 14.02
CA LEU A 97 -39.22 -10.95 14.04
C LEU A 97 -40.33 -11.37 13.06
N ARG A 98 -39.96 -11.98 11.93
CA ARG A 98 -40.90 -12.47 10.91
C ARG A 98 -41.40 -13.89 11.19
N SER A 99 -40.58 -14.73 11.79
CA SER A 99 -40.84 -16.17 11.93
C SER A 99 -41.39 -16.59 13.30
N LEU A 100 -41.21 -15.78 14.34
CA LEU A 100 -41.66 -16.13 15.70
C LEU A 100 -42.99 -15.43 16.03
N ASN A 101 -43.93 -16.18 16.62
CA ASN A 101 -45.14 -15.63 17.24
C ASN A 101 -44.77 -14.57 18.29
N GLN A 102 -45.63 -13.56 18.45
CA GLN A 102 -45.43 -12.32 19.23
C GLN A 102 -45.07 -12.51 20.72
N GLU A 103 -45.07 -13.73 21.24
CA GLU A 103 -44.82 -14.05 22.65
C GLU A 103 -43.34 -13.95 23.07
N LYS A 104 -42.37 -13.97 22.13
CA LYS A 104 -40.92 -13.90 22.45
C LYS A 104 -40.28 -12.52 22.29
N THR A 105 -41.08 -11.47 22.40
CA THR A 105 -40.67 -10.11 22.02
C THR A 105 -39.64 -9.49 22.97
N GLU A 106 -39.62 -9.87 24.25
CA GLU A 106 -38.63 -9.41 25.22
C GLU A 106 -37.20 -9.90 24.90
N THR A 107 -37.06 -11.17 24.50
CA THR A 107 -35.78 -11.72 24.05
C THR A 107 -35.23 -10.97 22.83
N LEU A 108 -36.12 -10.57 21.91
CA LEU A 108 -35.74 -9.78 20.74
C LEU A 108 -35.28 -8.35 21.11
N PHE A 109 -35.92 -7.72 22.11
CA PHE A 109 -35.44 -6.44 22.65
C PHE A 109 -34.06 -6.55 23.27
N LYS A 110 -33.80 -7.62 24.02
CA LYS A 110 -32.47 -7.87 24.60
C LYS A 110 -31.40 -7.99 23.51
N VAL A 111 -31.69 -8.74 22.44
CA VAL A 111 -30.77 -8.87 21.29
C VAL A 111 -30.49 -7.51 20.64
N LEU A 112 -31.53 -6.69 20.39
CA LEU A 112 -31.33 -5.33 19.86
C LEU A 112 -30.52 -4.44 20.79
N GLY A 113 -30.77 -4.50 22.10
CA GLY A 113 -30.01 -3.76 23.11
C GLY A 113 -28.52 -4.11 23.07
N GLU A 114 -28.20 -5.41 23.06
CA GLU A 114 -26.82 -5.89 22.94
C GLU A 114 -26.14 -5.41 21.64
N ILE A 115 -26.87 -5.41 20.51
CA ILE A 115 -26.35 -4.89 19.24
C ILE A 115 -26.05 -3.40 19.35
N VAL A 116 -26.98 -2.61 19.86
CA VAL A 116 -26.84 -1.15 20.02
C VAL A 116 -25.65 -0.83 20.91
N ASP A 117 -25.54 -1.45 22.08
CA ASP A 117 -24.48 -1.16 23.04
C ASP A 117 -23.10 -1.54 22.49
N THR A 118 -22.99 -2.72 21.88
CA THR A 118 -21.73 -3.17 21.27
C THR A 118 -21.35 -2.32 20.05
N ALA A 119 -22.32 -1.97 19.20
CA ALA A 119 -22.07 -1.14 18.02
C ALA A 119 -21.62 0.28 18.42
N ARG A 120 -22.23 0.86 19.47
CA ARG A 120 -21.81 2.14 20.05
C ARG A 120 -20.39 2.07 20.61
N GLU A 121 -20.09 1.02 21.37
CA GLU A 121 -18.77 0.77 21.97
C GLU A 121 -17.63 0.68 20.94
N TYR A 122 -17.90 0.13 19.75
CA TYR A 122 -16.92 -0.07 18.67
C TYR A 122 -17.02 0.95 17.53
N GLU A 123 -17.87 1.98 17.68
CA GLU A 123 -18.19 2.98 16.65
C GLU A 123 -18.54 2.36 15.29
N LEU A 124 -19.39 1.33 15.31
CA LEU A 124 -19.97 0.69 14.13
C LEU A 124 -21.28 1.39 13.78
N TYR A 125 -21.17 2.65 13.35
CA TYR A 125 -22.32 3.55 13.21
C TYR A 125 -23.37 3.08 12.20
N ASP A 126 -22.95 2.38 11.15
CA ASP A 126 -23.82 1.76 10.16
C ASP A 126 -24.72 0.67 10.77
N VAL A 127 -24.14 -0.22 11.56
CA VAL A 127 -24.90 -1.27 12.28
C VAL A 127 -25.74 -0.66 13.40
N LEU A 128 -25.20 0.37 14.07
CA LEU A 128 -25.88 1.07 15.17
C LEU A 128 -27.16 1.76 14.70
N THR A 129 -27.10 2.57 13.63
CA THR A 129 -28.27 3.30 13.14
C THR A 129 -29.32 2.35 12.56
N GLU A 130 -28.90 1.24 11.94
CA GLU A 130 -29.79 0.18 11.49
C GLU A 130 -30.50 -0.48 12.69
N ALA A 131 -29.77 -0.88 13.73
CA ALA A 131 -30.35 -1.47 14.94
C ALA A 131 -31.26 -0.49 15.70
N LEU A 132 -30.88 0.79 15.78
CA LEU A 132 -31.73 1.84 16.37
C LEU A 132 -33.00 2.06 15.56
N THR A 133 -32.94 1.95 14.23
CA THR A 133 -34.12 2.06 13.37
C THR A 133 -35.11 0.92 13.64
N GLU A 134 -34.61 -0.32 13.75
CA GLU A 134 -35.46 -1.46 14.14
C GLU A 134 -36.04 -1.26 15.56
N LYS A 135 -35.21 -0.80 16.52
CA LYS A 135 -35.63 -0.48 17.88
C LYS A 135 -36.69 0.62 17.92
N LYS A 136 -36.56 1.65 17.08
CA LYS A 136 -37.51 2.77 16.95
C LYS A 136 -38.90 2.28 16.60
N TYR A 137 -39.02 1.47 15.55
CA TYR A 137 -40.32 0.94 15.14
C TYR A 137 -40.87 -0.05 16.17
N PHE A 138 -40.01 -0.95 16.67
CA PHE A 138 -40.44 -2.01 17.56
C PHE A 138 -40.84 -1.49 18.95
N LYS A 139 -40.09 -0.53 19.51
CA LYS A 139 -40.38 0.09 20.81
C LYS A 139 -41.42 1.21 20.70
N GLY A 140 -41.40 1.99 19.62
CA GLY A 140 -42.33 3.11 19.42
C GLY A 140 -43.79 2.68 19.37
N ILE A 141 -44.09 1.52 18.76
CA ILE A 141 -45.45 0.94 18.77
C ILE A 141 -45.93 0.63 20.19
N ARG A 142 -45.02 0.32 21.12
CA ARG A 142 -45.36 -0.12 22.49
C ARG A 142 -45.30 1.01 23.53
N ALA A 143 -44.29 1.85 23.44
CA ALA A 143 -43.98 2.90 24.41
C ALA A 143 -44.50 4.29 23.99
N GLY A 144 -44.98 4.42 22.75
CA GLY A 144 -45.59 5.65 22.23
C GLY A 144 -44.60 6.62 21.58
N ILE A 145 -45.12 7.78 21.16
CA ILE A 145 -44.42 8.75 20.31
C ILE A 145 -43.17 9.37 20.97
N LYS A 146 -43.18 9.59 22.28
CA LYS A 146 -42.04 10.20 22.99
C LYS A 146 -40.77 9.35 22.88
N GLU A 147 -40.90 8.04 23.09
CA GLU A 147 -39.77 7.11 22.94
C GLU A 147 -39.32 7.03 21.47
N PHE A 148 -40.27 7.07 20.53
CA PHE A 148 -39.97 7.09 19.10
C PHE A 148 -39.12 8.31 18.73
N GLU A 149 -39.50 9.50 19.19
CA GLU A 149 -38.76 10.76 18.95
C GLU A 149 -37.37 10.73 19.60
N GLN A 150 -37.25 10.25 20.83
CA GLN A 150 -35.95 10.09 21.51
C GLN A 150 -34.98 9.19 20.73
N ILE A 151 -35.46 8.04 20.23
CA ILE A 151 -34.62 7.16 19.39
C ILE A 151 -34.30 7.84 18.05
N ASN A 152 -35.20 8.67 17.52
CA ASN A 152 -34.96 9.41 16.29
C ASN A 152 -33.83 10.45 16.46
N ASP A 153 -33.80 11.18 17.56
CA ASP A 153 -32.71 12.10 17.89
C ASP A 153 -31.37 11.36 18.04
N GLU A 154 -31.39 10.17 18.65
CA GLU A 154 -30.21 9.30 18.76
C GLU A 154 -29.71 8.85 17.38
N ILE A 155 -30.61 8.46 16.48
CA ILE A 155 -30.29 8.11 15.08
C ILE A 155 -29.65 9.31 14.37
N ASP A 156 -30.20 10.52 14.52
CA ASP A 156 -29.67 11.73 13.87
C ASP A 156 -28.26 12.08 14.37
N PHE A 157 -28.02 11.95 15.68
CA PHE A 157 -26.68 12.11 16.25
C PHE A 157 -25.68 11.10 15.66
N PHE A 158 -26.03 9.81 15.60
CA PHE A 158 -25.11 8.80 15.06
C PHE A 158 -24.97 8.85 13.53
N ASN A 159 -25.98 9.32 12.81
CA ASN A 159 -25.86 9.64 11.39
C ASN A 159 -24.84 10.76 11.15
N TYR A 160 -24.82 11.78 12.00
CA TYR A 160 -23.77 12.81 11.95
C TYR A 160 -22.39 12.20 12.20
N ASN A 161 -22.23 11.37 13.24
CA ASN A 161 -20.96 10.71 13.53
C ASN A 161 -20.47 9.86 12.35
N SER A 162 -21.37 9.11 11.71
CA SER A 162 -21.08 8.32 10.52
C SER A 162 -20.56 9.19 9.36
N LYS A 163 -21.24 10.31 9.07
CA LYS A 163 -20.81 11.27 8.05
C LYS A 163 -19.43 11.87 8.35
N ALA A 164 -19.16 12.23 9.60
CA ALA A 164 -17.86 12.73 10.02
C ALA A 164 -16.74 11.69 9.81
N VAL A 165 -16.99 10.42 10.15
CA VAL A 165 -16.02 9.34 9.90
C VAL A 165 -15.79 9.12 8.42
N PHE A 166 -16.83 9.14 7.59
CA PHE A 166 -16.68 9.01 6.14
C PHE A 166 -15.90 10.17 5.54
N PHE A 167 -16.21 11.42 5.92
CA PHE A 167 -15.42 12.58 5.51
C PHE A 167 -13.95 12.40 5.90
N ALA A 168 -13.67 11.95 7.13
CA ALA A 168 -12.31 11.74 7.60
C ALA A 168 -11.53 10.69 6.79
N ALA A 169 -12.17 9.55 6.51
CA ALA A 169 -11.60 8.50 5.68
C ALA A 169 -11.40 8.95 4.22
N ASP A 170 -12.39 9.65 3.64
CA ASP A 170 -12.35 10.14 2.27
C ASP A 170 -11.24 11.17 2.07
N SER A 171 -11.02 12.06 3.04
CA SER A 171 -9.92 13.02 3.00
C SER A 171 -8.55 12.32 2.98
N TYR A 172 -8.39 11.25 3.76
CA TYR A 172 -7.19 10.42 3.70
C TYR A 172 -7.04 9.72 2.34
N TYR A 173 -8.08 9.07 1.83
CA TYR A 173 -7.98 8.38 0.54
C TYR A 173 -7.75 9.34 -0.61
N ARG A 174 -8.32 10.54 -0.57
CA ARG A 174 -8.06 11.58 -1.57
C ARG A 174 -6.61 12.03 -1.56
N LEU A 175 -5.98 12.16 -0.38
CA LEU A 175 -4.54 12.40 -0.26
C LEU A 175 -3.74 11.27 -0.92
N VAL A 176 -4.04 10.01 -0.60
CA VAL A 176 -3.34 8.83 -1.17
C VAL A 176 -3.50 8.78 -2.69
N LEU A 177 -4.71 8.98 -3.20
CA LEU A 177 -5.00 9.00 -4.63
C LEU A 177 -4.23 10.10 -5.36
N ASN A 178 -4.16 11.31 -4.77
CA ASN A 178 -3.45 12.43 -5.37
C ASN A 178 -1.94 12.20 -5.46
N ASN A 179 -1.35 11.60 -4.42
CA ASN A 179 0.08 11.34 -4.35
C ASN A 179 0.53 10.19 -5.27
N HIS A 180 -0.28 9.13 -5.40
CA HIS A 180 0.19 7.86 -5.98
C HIS A 180 -0.48 7.46 -7.30
N PHE A 181 -1.68 7.96 -7.61
CA PHE A 181 -2.48 7.43 -8.73
C PHE A 181 -2.95 8.51 -9.70
N ILE A 182 -3.64 9.54 -9.21
CA ILE A 182 -4.30 10.55 -10.04
C ILE A 182 -3.94 11.93 -9.49
N LYS A 183 -2.98 12.62 -10.12
CA LYS A 183 -2.63 14.00 -9.78
C LYS A 183 -3.73 14.97 -10.23
N SER A 184 -4.85 14.99 -9.49
CA SER A 184 -5.98 15.87 -9.77
C SER A 184 -5.82 17.28 -9.20
N PHE A 185 -4.86 17.47 -8.30
CA PHE A 185 -4.58 18.75 -7.66
C PHE A 185 -3.11 19.09 -7.86
N SER A 186 -2.84 20.38 -8.06
CA SER A 186 -1.52 20.92 -7.87
C SER A 186 -1.09 20.80 -6.41
N HIS A 187 0.22 20.92 -6.15
CA HIS A 187 0.75 20.89 -4.79
C HIS A 187 0.04 21.86 -3.85
N LYS A 188 -0.18 23.12 -4.29
CA LYS A 188 -0.83 24.17 -3.50
C LYS A 188 -2.30 23.89 -3.19
N GLU A 189 -3.03 23.33 -4.16
CA GLU A 189 -4.44 22.97 -3.97
C GLU A 189 -4.59 21.83 -2.97
N LEU A 190 -3.69 20.84 -3.04
CA LEU A 190 -3.66 19.74 -2.09
C LEU A 190 -3.34 20.24 -0.66
N ASP A 191 -2.39 21.17 -0.50
CA ASP A 191 -2.10 21.78 0.82
C ASP A 191 -3.32 22.46 1.43
N LYS A 192 -4.01 23.27 0.61
CA LYS A 192 -5.24 23.95 1.03
C LYS A 192 -6.33 22.95 1.42
N TYR A 193 -6.46 21.85 0.68
CA TYR A 193 -7.42 20.79 0.96
C TYR A 193 -7.11 20.04 2.27
N ILE A 194 -5.84 19.74 2.53
CA ILE A 194 -5.42 19.08 3.78
C ILE A 194 -5.75 19.97 4.97
N LEU A 195 -5.39 21.26 4.91
CA LEU A 195 -5.66 22.22 5.98
C LEU A 195 -7.16 22.40 6.24
N SER A 196 -7.98 22.52 5.20
CA SER A 196 -9.43 22.62 5.39
C SER A 196 -10.03 21.34 5.96
N SER A 197 -9.52 20.17 5.55
CA SER A 197 -9.95 18.87 6.08
C SER A 197 -9.59 18.71 7.56
N ILE A 198 -8.38 19.13 7.96
CA ILE A 198 -7.95 19.15 9.37
C ILE A 198 -8.91 20.01 10.21
N ASN A 199 -9.17 21.25 9.78
CA ASN A 199 -10.07 22.16 10.51
C ASN A 199 -11.47 21.57 10.70
N GLN A 200 -12.02 20.95 9.65
CA GLN A 200 -13.32 20.30 9.72
C GLN A 200 -13.31 19.09 10.67
N MET A 201 -12.27 18.24 10.60
CA MET A 201 -12.13 17.09 11.48
C MET A 201 -11.91 17.48 12.94
N GLU A 202 -11.26 18.60 13.24
CA GLU A 202 -11.17 19.12 14.61
C GLU A 202 -12.55 19.49 15.16
N ILE A 203 -13.39 20.15 14.36
CA ILE A 203 -14.77 20.51 14.73
C ILE A 203 -15.58 19.22 14.96
N ASP A 204 -15.48 18.28 14.03
CA ASP A 204 -16.19 17.00 14.11
C ASP A 204 -15.71 16.18 15.32
N TYR A 205 -14.41 16.13 15.60
CA TYR A 205 -13.90 15.43 16.78
C TYR A 205 -14.36 16.10 18.07
N LYS A 206 -14.37 17.44 18.15
CA LYS A 206 -14.89 18.17 19.32
C LYS A 206 -16.33 17.79 19.62
N ARG A 207 -17.17 17.66 18.58
CA ARG A 207 -18.60 17.32 18.69
C ARG A 207 -18.85 15.83 18.96
N THR A 208 -18.16 14.94 18.24
CA THR A 208 -18.46 13.50 18.22
C THR A 208 -17.64 12.69 19.22
N LYS A 209 -16.44 13.17 19.57
CA LYS A 209 -15.40 12.43 20.30
C LYS A 209 -15.01 11.08 19.65
N SER A 210 -15.33 10.91 18.36
CA SER A 210 -15.05 9.66 17.62
C SER A 210 -13.55 9.40 17.53
N GLN A 211 -13.15 8.20 17.94
CA GLN A 211 -11.76 7.76 17.84
C GLN A 211 -11.36 7.54 16.37
N GLN A 212 -12.30 7.16 15.50
CA GLN A 212 -12.06 7.06 14.07
C GLN A 212 -11.72 8.42 13.44
N VAL A 213 -12.47 9.48 13.77
CA VAL A 213 -12.14 10.85 13.32
C VAL A 213 -10.76 11.26 13.83
N ASN A 214 -10.49 11.04 15.12
CA ASN A 214 -9.18 11.39 15.72
C ASN A 214 -8.00 10.67 15.06
N TYR A 215 -8.19 9.40 14.68
CA TYR A 215 -7.19 8.62 13.96
C TYR A 215 -6.82 9.25 12.61
N TYR A 216 -7.82 9.58 11.78
CA TYR A 216 -7.58 10.20 10.47
C TYR A 216 -7.07 11.65 10.57
N LEU A 217 -7.52 12.40 11.58
CA LEU A 217 -7.02 13.74 11.87
C LEU A 217 -5.49 13.72 12.08
N HIS A 218 -4.99 12.81 12.91
CA HIS A 218 -3.54 12.68 13.12
C HIS A 218 -2.78 12.16 11.89
N ILE A 219 -3.41 11.38 11.01
CA ILE A 219 -2.81 11.02 9.73
C ILE A 219 -2.59 12.27 8.87
N LEU A 220 -3.60 13.14 8.76
CA LEU A 220 -3.48 14.37 7.99
C LEU A 220 -2.44 15.34 8.59
N TYR A 221 -2.31 15.41 9.92
CA TYR A 221 -1.25 16.21 10.53
C TYR A 221 0.14 15.73 10.14
N PHE A 222 0.45 14.44 10.24
CA PHE A 222 1.80 14.00 9.86
C PHE A 222 2.02 14.08 8.35
N ALA A 223 0.98 13.92 7.53
CA ALA A 223 1.06 14.13 6.08
C ALA A 223 1.37 15.60 5.74
N LEU A 224 0.80 16.55 6.47
CA LEU A 224 1.17 17.97 6.35
C LEU A 224 2.63 18.18 6.73
N CYS A 225 3.08 17.62 7.86
CA CYS A 225 4.48 17.69 8.28
C CYS A 225 5.44 17.08 7.23
N GLU A 226 5.09 15.94 6.62
CA GLU A 226 5.87 15.31 5.55
C GLU A 226 6.05 16.27 4.36
N ARG A 227 4.96 16.91 3.93
CA ARG A 227 4.98 17.85 2.81
C ARG A 227 5.79 19.10 3.10
N GLU A 228 5.79 19.55 4.36
CA GLU A 228 6.63 20.63 4.86
C GLU A 228 8.07 20.18 5.20
N LYS A 229 8.42 18.91 4.93
CA LYS A 229 9.71 18.29 5.26
C LYS A 229 10.07 18.31 6.75
N LYS A 230 9.08 18.46 7.63
CA LYS A 230 9.19 18.41 9.10
C LYS A 230 9.10 16.97 9.61
N TYR A 231 10.03 16.11 9.17
CA TYR A 231 9.98 14.67 9.40
C TYR A 231 10.02 14.26 10.89
N LEU A 232 10.74 15.01 11.73
CA LEU A 232 10.77 14.75 13.19
C LEU A 232 9.39 14.97 13.84
N GLU A 233 8.67 15.99 13.39
CA GLU A 233 7.31 16.27 13.87
C GLU A 233 6.33 15.20 13.37
N ALA A 234 6.48 14.77 12.10
CA ALA A 234 5.71 13.66 11.54
C ALA A 234 5.88 12.37 12.37
N ILE A 235 7.11 12.02 12.75
CA ILE A 235 7.41 10.87 13.63
C ILE A 235 6.72 11.02 14.99
N SER A 236 6.68 12.21 15.58
CA SER A 236 5.97 12.47 16.84
C SER A 236 4.48 12.16 16.72
N TYR A 237 3.83 12.57 15.63
CA TYR A 237 2.43 12.23 15.36
C TYR A 237 2.21 10.74 15.13
N CYS A 238 3.09 10.05 14.40
CA CYS A 238 3.01 8.59 14.27
C CYS A 238 3.10 7.89 15.64
N ASN A 239 4.00 8.33 16.53
CA ASN A 239 4.12 7.78 17.88
C ASN A 239 2.88 8.06 18.76
N LYS A 240 2.26 9.24 18.63
CA LYS A 240 0.97 9.54 19.25
C LYS A 240 -0.11 8.58 18.76
N LEU A 241 -0.17 8.33 17.45
CA LEU A 241 -1.11 7.38 16.85
C LEU A 241 -0.87 5.94 17.31
N ILE A 242 0.38 5.48 17.39
CA ILE A 242 0.71 4.16 17.94
C ILE A 242 0.17 4.04 19.38
N SER A 243 0.37 5.09 20.19
CA SER A 243 -0.15 5.12 21.57
C SER A 243 -1.67 5.09 21.62
N LEU A 244 -2.34 5.76 20.68
CA LEU A 244 -3.80 5.76 20.56
C LEU A 244 -4.33 4.38 20.11
N LEU A 245 -3.72 3.76 19.10
CA LEU A 245 -4.08 2.43 18.62
C LEU A 245 -3.99 1.39 19.75
N LYS A 246 -2.92 1.40 20.52
CA LYS A 246 -2.73 0.47 21.65
C LYS A 246 -3.82 0.60 22.73
N LYS A 247 -4.41 1.79 22.90
CA LYS A 247 -5.42 2.07 23.93
C LYS A 247 -6.86 1.92 23.43
N SER A 248 -7.09 2.04 22.12
CA SER A 248 -8.44 2.13 21.56
C SER A 248 -8.82 0.90 20.74
N LYS A 249 -9.74 0.10 21.29
CA LYS A 249 -10.38 -1.03 20.60
C LYS A 249 -11.16 -0.64 19.33
N VAL A 250 -11.53 0.63 19.20
CA VAL A 250 -12.28 1.15 18.05
C VAL A 250 -11.40 1.26 16.82
N ILE A 251 -10.15 1.69 16.99
CA ILE A 251 -9.26 1.99 15.87
C ILE A 251 -8.10 1.01 15.73
N TYR A 252 -7.85 0.18 16.76
CA TYR A 252 -6.80 -0.83 16.69
C TYR A 252 -7.04 -1.79 15.53
N ARG A 253 -6.04 -1.86 14.65
CA ARG A 253 -5.89 -2.89 13.62
C ARG A 253 -4.40 -3.20 13.47
N LYS A 254 -4.04 -4.46 13.24
CA LYS A 254 -2.63 -4.84 13.01
C LYS A 254 -2.06 -4.06 11.84
N GLU A 255 -2.79 -3.98 10.74
CA GLU A 255 -2.34 -3.27 9.53
C GLU A 255 -2.07 -1.77 9.79
N ARG A 256 -2.85 -1.13 10.68
CA ARG A 256 -2.63 0.28 11.04
C ARG A 256 -1.33 0.45 11.85
N MET A 257 -0.98 -0.53 12.68
CA MET A 257 0.32 -0.55 13.36
C MET A 257 1.47 -0.70 12.37
N GLY A 258 1.34 -1.62 11.42
CA GLY A 258 2.30 -1.77 10.31
C GLY A 258 2.46 -0.47 9.53
N PHE A 259 1.34 0.16 9.16
CA PHE A 259 1.32 1.41 8.38
C PHE A 259 2.08 2.54 9.08
N LEU A 260 1.88 2.72 10.39
CA LEU A 260 2.59 3.77 11.13
C LEU A 260 4.09 3.48 11.26
N LEU A 261 4.47 2.22 11.43
CA LEU A 261 5.88 1.82 11.48
C LEU A 261 6.58 1.99 10.12
N ASP A 262 5.88 1.71 9.01
CA ASP A 262 6.39 1.99 7.66
C ASP A 262 6.61 3.50 7.44
N ASN A 263 5.66 4.34 7.87
CA ASN A 263 5.83 5.80 7.78
C ASN A 263 6.97 6.30 8.66
N ILE A 264 7.11 5.79 9.89
CA ILE A 264 8.26 6.10 10.76
C ILE A 264 9.57 5.69 10.08
N SER A 265 9.63 4.49 9.49
CA SER A 265 10.80 4.03 8.73
C SER A 265 11.14 5.02 7.61
N GLN A 266 10.14 5.44 6.84
CA GLN A 266 10.31 6.37 5.74
C GLN A 266 10.85 7.72 6.21
N PHE A 267 10.25 8.30 7.25
CA PHE A 267 10.70 9.56 7.84
C PHE A 267 12.11 9.45 8.44
N LYS A 268 12.44 8.32 9.07
CA LYS A 268 13.80 8.04 9.56
C LYS A 268 14.81 7.97 8.43
N THR A 269 14.45 7.40 7.27
CA THR A 269 15.30 7.44 6.08
C THR A 269 15.53 8.88 5.60
N PHE A 270 14.49 9.72 5.55
CA PHE A 270 14.64 11.12 5.11
C PHE A 270 15.58 11.94 6.01
N ILE A 271 15.63 11.64 7.31
CA ILE A 271 16.56 12.30 8.25
C ILE A 271 17.93 11.59 8.37
N GLY A 272 18.17 10.54 7.59
CA GLY A 272 19.45 9.83 7.55
C GLY A 272 19.65 8.77 8.64
N ASN A 273 18.63 8.42 9.41
CA ASN A 273 18.68 7.36 10.42
C ASN A 273 18.30 6.01 9.80
N TYR A 274 19.19 5.46 8.97
CA TYR A 274 18.90 4.30 8.13
C TYR A 274 18.78 2.98 8.89
N GLU A 275 19.62 2.76 9.91
CA GLU A 275 19.59 1.54 10.71
C GLU A 275 18.25 1.39 11.44
N GLU A 276 17.81 2.44 12.14
CA GLU A 276 16.50 2.43 12.79
C GLU A 276 15.34 2.36 11.78
N ALA A 277 15.49 3.00 10.61
CA ALA A 277 14.50 2.88 9.54
C ALA A 277 14.31 1.42 9.10
N ALA A 278 15.41 0.67 8.91
CA ALA A 278 15.36 -0.73 8.54
C ALA A 278 14.71 -1.58 9.65
N ILE A 279 15.02 -1.30 10.92
CA ILE A 279 14.43 -1.97 12.09
C ILE A 279 12.92 -1.76 12.11
N ASP A 280 12.44 -0.52 11.92
CA ASP A 280 11.01 -0.21 11.99
C ASP A 280 10.23 -0.80 10.81
N ALA A 281 10.79 -0.80 9.60
CA ALA A 281 10.22 -1.52 8.45
C ALA A 281 10.13 -3.03 8.71
N LYS A 282 11.17 -3.62 9.30
CA LYS A 282 11.15 -5.05 9.67
C LYS A 282 10.11 -5.36 10.75
N LYS A 283 9.88 -4.45 11.70
CA LYS A 283 8.79 -4.58 12.68
C LYS A 283 7.43 -4.46 12.01
N ALA A 284 7.27 -3.55 11.05
CA ALA A 284 6.03 -3.35 10.30
C ALA A 284 5.61 -4.63 9.56
N GLN A 285 6.56 -5.34 8.94
CA GLN A 285 6.33 -6.65 8.31
C GLN A 285 5.63 -7.65 9.23
N GLY A 286 5.92 -7.65 10.54
CA GLY A 286 5.28 -8.54 11.52
C GLY A 286 3.79 -8.27 11.76
N TYR A 287 3.27 -7.14 11.28
CA TYR A 287 1.85 -6.80 11.37
C TYR A 287 1.05 -7.11 10.10
N TYR A 288 1.73 -7.49 9.02
CA TYR A 288 1.09 -7.82 7.75
C TYR A 288 1.08 -9.32 7.50
N ILE A 289 0.07 -9.77 6.76
CA ILE A 289 0.06 -11.14 6.23
C ILE A 289 1.22 -11.24 5.22
N GLU A 290 2.08 -12.25 5.34
CA GLU A 290 3.29 -12.40 4.52
C GLU A 290 2.99 -12.32 3.01
N ASN A 291 1.94 -12.99 2.55
CA ASN A 291 1.49 -12.95 1.15
C ASN A 291 0.57 -11.75 0.83
N SER A 292 0.82 -10.57 1.40
CA SER A 292 0.07 -9.34 1.10
C SER A 292 0.92 -8.30 0.39
N LEU A 293 0.26 -7.36 -0.29
CA LEU A 293 0.95 -6.21 -0.90
C LEU A 293 1.60 -5.32 0.16
N ASN A 294 0.98 -5.17 1.33
CA ASN A 294 1.54 -4.37 2.42
C ASN A 294 2.86 -4.94 2.94
N PHE A 295 2.95 -6.27 3.07
CA PHE A 295 4.22 -6.94 3.42
C PHE A 295 5.32 -6.65 2.39
N ILE A 296 5.01 -6.74 1.09
CA ILE A 296 5.96 -6.43 0.02
C ILE A 296 6.42 -4.98 0.07
N VAL A 297 5.49 -4.04 0.25
CA VAL A 297 5.81 -2.61 0.35
C VAL A 297 6.73 -2.35 1.55
N SER A 298 6.41 -2.92 2.71
CA SER A 298 7.23 -2.83 3.92
C SER A 298 8.62 -3.50 3.75
N LYS A 299 8.70 -4.60 3.00
CA LYS A 299 9.98 -5.24 2.68
C LYS A 299 10.82 -4.40 1.72
N GLN A 300 10.19 -3.73 0.76
CA GLN A 300 10.83 -2.77 -0.11
C GLN A 300 11.31 -1.54 0.68
N GLN A 301 10.55 -1.10 1.68
CA GLN A 301 10.94 -0.04 2.60
C GLN A 301 12.22 -0.39 3.38
N GLU A 302 12.31 -1.62 3.90
CA GLU A 302 13.54 -2.15 4.52
C GLU A 302 14.73 -2.17 3.54
N LEU A 303 14.50 -2.58 2.28
CA LEU A 303 15.52 -2.54 1.23
C LEU A 303 16.06 -1.12 1.01
N TYR A 304 15.19 -0.10 0.89
CA TYR A 304 15.64 1.28 0.68
C TYR A 304 16.51 1.78 1.84
N ALA A 305 16.15 1.46 3.08
CA ALA A 305 16.93 1.82 4.25
C ALA A 305 18.36 1.23 4.16
N TYR A 306 18.49 -0.08 3.91
CA TYR A 306 19.81 -0.70 3.74
C TYR A 306 20.60 -0.16 2.54
N MET A 307 19.92 0.18 1.44
CA MET A 307 20.56 0.79 0.28
C MET A 307 21.15 2.16 0.62
N CYS A 308 20.41 3.00 1.36
CA CYS A 308 20.91 4.30 1.79
C CYS A 308 22.07 4.17 2.81
N ASP A 309 22.06 3.11 3.62
CA ASP A 309 23.11 2.76 4.57
C ASP A 309 24.37 2.14 3.92
N ASN A 310 24.33 1.81 2.62
CA ASN A 310 25.33 0.99 1.91
C ASN A 310 25.51 -0.41 2.53
N ASN A 311 24.47 -0.97 3.17
CA ASN A 311 24.48 -2.33 3.70
C ASN A 311 24.07 -3.34 2.63
N GLU A 312 24.99 -3.59 1.70
CA GLU A 312 24.79 -4.41 0.50
C GLU A 312 24.28 -5.82 0.81
N GLN A 313 24.82 -6.45 1.85
CA GLN A 313 24.47 -7.84 2.20
C GLN A 313 23.00 -7.95 2.62
N GLN A 314 22.52 -7.03 3.46
CA GLN A 314 21.11 -7.03 3.87
C GLN A 314 20.18 -6.59 2.75
N ALA A 315 20.60 -5.64 1.91
CA ALA A 315 19.86 -5.25 0.72
C ALA A 315 19.65 -6.44 -0.25
N LEU A 316 20.70 -7.22 -0.53
CA LEU A 316 20.59 -8.43 -1.35
C LEU A 316 19.64 -9.46 -0.74
N ARG A 317 19.70 -9.69 0.57
CA ARG A 317 18.75 -10.60 1.26
C ARG A 317 17.31 -10.14 1.15
N CYS A 318 17.06 -8.83 1.25
CA CYS A 318 15.73 -8.28 1.02
C CYS A 318 15.26 -8.51 -0.43
N LEU A 319 16.14 -8.30 -1.41
CA LEU A 319 15.83 -8.51 -2.81
C LEU A 319 15.56 -9.97 -3.17
N GLU A 320 16.35 -10.91 -2.64
CA GLU A 320 16.11 -12.34 -2.84
C GLU A 320 14.73 -12.74 -2.35
N LYS A 321 14.37 -12.28 -1.13
CA LYS A 321 13.02 -12.50 -0.59
C LYS A 321 11.94 -11.86 -1.43
N LEU A 322 12.16 -10.63 -1.91
CA LEU A 322 11.24 -9.96 -2.81
C LEU A 322 11.09 -10.80 -4.07
N LEU A 323 12.14 -11.00 -4.87
CA LEU A 323 12.17 -11.71 -6.16
C LEU A 323 11.53 -13.11 -6.12
N ASN A 324 11.66 -13.82 -5.00
CA ASN A 324 11.05 -15.15 -4.80
C ASN A 324 9.62 -15.12 -4.24
N HIS A 325 9.06 -13.93 -4.00
CA HIS A 325 7.74 -13.77 -3.39
C HIS A 325 6.61 -14.08 -4.36
N SER A 326 5.58 -14.78 -3.88
CA SER A 326 4.52 -15.37 -4.70
C SER A 326 3.60 -14.37 -5.43
N LEU A 327 3.66 -13.08 -5.07
CA LEU A 327 2.92 -11.99 -5.70
C LEU A 327 3.74 -11.23 -6.76
N ILE A 328 5.04 -11.48 -6.90
CA ILE A 328 5.85 -10.81 -7.92
C ILE A 328 5.44 -11.20 -9.33
N ASP A 329 5.18 -12.49 -9.56
CA ASP A 329 4.82 -12.99 -10.89
C ASP A 329 3.43 -12.50 -11.36
N THR A 330 2.69 -11.79 -10.51
CA THR A 330 1.44 -11.11 -10.89
C THR A 330 1.67 -9.74 -11.54
N GLY A 331 2.90 -9.23 -11.60
CA GLY A 331 3.20 -7.95 -12.22
C GLY A 331 4.59 -7.87 -12.82
N GLU A 332 4.67 -7.90 -14.16
CA GLU A 332 5.90 -7.77 -14.94
C GLU A 332 6.71 -6.51 -14.56
N PHE A 333 6.00 -5.40 -14.27
CA PHE A 333 6.61 -4.16 -13.82
C PHE A 333 7.33 -4.28 -12.48
N ARG A 334 6.72 -4.93 -11.46
CA ARG A 334 7.35 -5.07 -10.13
C ARG A 334 8.59 -5.96 -10.21
N LYS A 335 8.51 -7.07 -10.94
CA LYS A 335 9.65 -7.96 -11.17
C LYS A 335 10.81 -7.21 -11.82
N SER A 336 10.53 -6.48 -12.89
CA SER A 336 11.51 -5.65 -13.60
C SER A 336 12.14 -4.59 -12.69
N LYS A 337 11.32 -3.92 -11.86
CA LYS A 337 11.79 -2.95 -10.85
C LYS A 337 12.77 -3.56 -9.85
N TYR A 338 12.51 -4.78 -9.36
CA TYR A 338 13.41 -5.42 -8.40
C TYR A 338 14.69 -5.99 -9.04
N ILE A 339 14.64 -6.41 -10.30
CA ILE A 339 15.85 -6.74 -11.09
C ILE A 339 16.73 -5.50 -11.26
N TYR A 340 16.12 -4.35 -11.57
CA TYR A 340 16.83 -3.07 -11.59
C TYR A 340 17.46 -2.74 -10.23
N TYR A 341 16.73 -2.94 -9.13
CA TYR A 341 17.27 -2.72 -7.78
C TYR A 341 18.44 -3.65 -7.46
N GLN A 342 18.36 -4.91 -7.86
CA GLN A 342 19.47 -5.85 -7.75
C GLN A 342 20.70 -5.38 -8.52
N SER A 343 20.50 -4.83 -9.72
CA SER A 343 21.57 -4.23 -10.52
C SER A 343 22.22 -3.04 -9.78
N CYS A 344 21.42 -2.21 -9.11
CA CYS A 344 21.94 -1.13 -8.26
C CYS A 344 22.76 -1.67 -7.07
N VAL A 345 22.31 -2.73 -6.38
CA VAL A 345 23.10 -3.29 -5.27
C VAL A 345 24.44 -3.83 -5.77
N LEU A 346 24.42 -4.57 -6.88
CA LEU A 346 25.62 -5.12 -7.50
C LEU A 346 26.57 -4.00 -7.96
N PHE A 347 26.04 -2.88 -8.47
CA PHE A 347 26.82 -1.70 -8.78
C PHE A 347 27.54 -1.14 -7.55
N ILE A 348 26.83 -0.94 -6.44
CA ILE A 348 27.42 -0.47 -5.18
C ILE A 348 28.49 -1.44 -4.68
N SER A 349 28.24 -2.75 -4.83
CA SER A 349 29.17 -3.84 -4.49
C SER A 349 30.35 -4.00 -5.46
N LYS A 350 30.51 -3.09 -6.44
CA LYS A 350 31.53 -3.14 -7.50
C LYS A 350 31.50 -4.39 -8.38
N LYS A 351 30.39 -5.12 -8.42
CA LYS A 351 30.15 -6.29 -9.28
C LYS A 351 29.59 -5.85 -10.64
N TYR A 352 30.33 -4.98 -11.32
CA TYR A 352 29.83 -4.26 -12.50
C TYR A 352 29.44 -5.18 -13.67
N LYS A 353 30.18 -6.27 -13.90
CA LYS A 353 29.87 -7.24 -14.96
C LYS A 353 28.52 -7.92 -14.73
N GLU A 354 28.24 -8.32 -13.48
CA GLU A 354 26.97 -8.95 -13.09
C GLU A 354 25.82 -7.95 -13.19
N ALA A 355 26.01 -6.72 -12.68
CA ALA A 355 25.02 -5.65 -12.80
C ALA A 355 24.65 -5.35 -14.26
N LEU A 356 25.66 -5.23 -15.14
CA LEU A 356 25.43 -5.01 -16.57
C LEU A 356 24.71 -6.18 -17.24
N SER A 357 24.94 -7.42 -16.79
CA SER A 357 24.24 -8.59 -17.34
C SER A 357 22.75 -8.57 -17.04
N LEU A 358 22.35 -8.13 -15.84
CA LEU A 358 20.94 -7.98 -15.46
C LEU A 358 20.26 -6.86 -16.25
N LEU A 359 20.93 -5.72 -16.45
CA LEU A 359 20.36 -4.60 -17.18
C LEU A 359 20.17 -4.84 -18.69
N LYS A 360 20.79 -5.88 -19.24
CA LYS A 360 20.57 -6.31 -20.64
C LYS A 360 19.28 -7.10 -20.84
N MET A 361 18.64 -7.55 -19.75
CA MET A 361 17.35 -8.20 -19.83
C MET A 361 16.30 -7.18 -20.27
N SER A 362 15.39 -7.57 -21.17
CA SER A 362 14.25 -6.72 -21.50
C SER A 362 13.38 -6.56 -20.26
N MET A 363 13.11 -5.32 -19.88
CA MET A 363 12.44 -4.99 -18.63
C MET A 363 11.21 -4.13 -18.89
N GLU A 364 10.12 -4.44 -18.21
CA GLU A 364 8.85 -3.72 -18.34
C GLU A 364 8.97 -2.26 -17.91
N ILE A 365 9.90 -1.95 -16.99
CA ILE A 365 10.19 -0.57 -16.56
C ILE A 365 10.76 0.32 -17.68
N GLU A 366 11.24 -0.25 -18.79
CA GLU A 366 11.71 0.51 -19.96
C GLU A 366 10.57 1.19 -20.73
N LYS A 367 9.33 0.70 -20.56
CA LYS A 367 8.13 1.30 -21.18
C LYS A 367 7.76 2.65 -20.55
N ASP A 368 8.18 2.91 -19.30
CA ASP A 368 8.10 4.24 -18.70
C ASP A 368 9.13 5.14 -19.40
N LYS A 369 8.67 6.10 -20.20
CA LYS A 369 9.57 6.91 -21.04
C LYS A 369 10.41 7.92 -20.25
N THR A 370 10.20 8.10 -18.95
CA THR A 370 10.93 9.08 -18.14
C THR A 370 11.58 8.44 -16.94
N ARG A 371 10.92 8.46 -15.78
CA ARG A 371 11.49 8.20 -14.45
C ARG A 371 12.38 6.96 -14.41
N TRP A 372 11.85 5.81 -14.82
CA TRP A 372 12.57 4.53 -14.70
C TRP A 372 13.58 4.33 -15.82
N ASN A 373 13.19 4.58 -17.07
CA ASN A 373 14.07 4.35 -18.23
C ASN A 373 15.27 5.32 -18.23
N ILE A 374 15.08 6.58 -17.84
CA ILE A 374 16.19 7.53 -17.68
C ILE A 374 17.15 7.03 -16.59
N SER A 375 16.65 6.63 -15.41
CA SER A 375 17.49 6.13 -14.31
C SER A 375 18.24 4.84 -14.68
N LEU A 376 17.60 3.95 -15.45
CA LEU A 376 18.23 2.74 -16.00
C LEU A 376 19.34 3.08 -16.98
N ARG A 377 19.11 4.02 -17.89
CA ARG A 377 20.11 4.47 -18.88
C ARG A 377 21.30 5.15 -18.21
N ILE A 378 21.07 5.98 -17.22
CA ILE A 378 22.14 6.62 -16.42
C ILE A 378 22.98 5.53 -15.73
N LEU A 379 22.36 4.54 -15.09
CA LEU A 379 23.08 3.43 -14.47
C LEU A 379 23.90 2.61 -15.48
N ASN A 380 23.36 2.36 -16.68
CA ASN A 380 24.09 1.69 -17.77
C ASN A 380 25.32 2.50 -18.21
N ILE A 381 25.21 3.83 -18.34
CA ILE A 381 26.36 4.70 -18.65
C ILE A 381 27.40 4.59 -17.53
N MET A 382 27.00 4.72 -16.27
CA MET A 382 27.89 4.58 -15.12
C MET A 382 28.63 3.23 -15.15
N LEU A 383 27.93 2.13 -15.45
CA LEU A 383 28.52 0.80 -15.59
C LEU A 383 29.55 0.70 -16.72
N PHE A 384 29.29 1.31 -17.88
CA PHE A 384 30.26 1.33 -18.97
C PHE A 384 31.53 2.09 -18.57
N ILE A 385 31.38 3.22 -17.88
CA ILE A 385 32.53 4.00 -17.40
C ILE A 385 33.32 3.21 -16.34
N GLU A 386 32.66 2.53 -15.39
CA GLU A 386 33.33 1.66 -14.40
C GLU A 386 34.00 0.42 -15.01
N LEU A 387 33.56 -0.01 -16.19
CA LEU A 387 34.17 -1.11 -16.95
C LEU A 387 35.19 -0.64 -17.99
N GLU A 388 35.55 0.65 -18.00
CA GLU A 388 36.47 1.28 -18.96
C GLU A 388 36.03 1.12 -20.43
N LYS A 389 34.72 0.96 -20.65
CA LYS A 389 34.09 0.86 -21.97
C LYS A 389 33.65 2.23 -22.46
N ILE A 390 34.63 3.10 -22.71
CA ILE A 390 34.42 4.53 -22.97
C ILE A 390 33.58 4.77 -24.23
N ASP A 391 33.80 3.99 -25.29
CA ASP A 391 33.03 4.10 -26.54
C ASP A 391 31.55 3.71 -26.35
N GLU A 392 31.27 2.68 -25.56
CA GLU A 392 29.91 2.29 -25.18
C GLU A 392 29.25 3.34 -24.28
N ALA A 393 30.00 3.95 -23.36
CA ALA A 393 29.52 5.03 -22.50
C ALA A 393 29.08 6.24 -23.33
N GLY A 394 29.93 6.71 -24.27
CA GLY A 394 29.61 7.84 -25.15
C GLY A 394 28.41 7.57 -26.05
N ARG A 395 28.35 6.38 -26.69
CA ARG A 395 27.19 5.97 -27.50
C ARG A 395 25.89 5.92 -26.68
N SER A 396 25.96 5.45 -25.44
CA SER A 396 24.81 5.35 -24.54
C SER A 396 24.35 6.73 -24.05
N LEU A 397 25.30 7.64 -23.77
CA LEU A 397 25.04 9.03 -23.42
C LEU A 397 24.33 9.77 -24.55
N GLU A 398 24.81 9.63 -25.79
CA GLU A 398 24.18 10.26 -26.96
C GLU A 398 22.77 9.69 -27.22
N SER A 399 22.57 8.38 -26.99
CA SER A 399 21.24 7.75 -27.04
C SER A 399 20.29 8.34 -25.98
N LEU A 400 20.76 8.50 -24.73
CA LEU A 400 19.99 9.09 -23.64
C LEU A 400 19.65 10.57 -23.92
N ARG A 401 20.59 11.36 -24.45
CA ARG A 401 20.35 12.76 -24.84
C ARG A 401 19.21 12.85 -25.86
N LYS A 402 19.30 12.09 -26.96
CA LYS A 402 18.24 12.06 -28.00
C LYS A 402 16.89 11.61 -27.43
N HIS A 403 16.91 10.66 -26.50
CA HIS A 403 15.69 10.21 -25.82
C HIS A 403 15.07 11.35 -25.00
N MET A 404 15.86 12.01 -24.13
CA MET A 404 15.38 13.12 -23.30
C MET A 404 14.89 14.30 -24.15
N GLU A 405 15.56 14.65 -25.25
CA GLU A 405 15.12 15.74 -26.14
C GLU A 405 13.73 15.51 -26.74
N ARG A 406 13.35 14.24 -26.96
CA ARG A 406 12.00 13.89 -27.41
C ARG A 406 10.98 14.06 -26.28
N GLN A 407 11.37 13.80 -25.03
CA GLN A 407 10.48 13.79 -23.86
C GLN A 407 10.39 15.16 -23.15
N VAL A 408 11.38 16.05 -23.28
CA VAL A 408 11.35 17.40 -22.69
C VAL A 408 10.15 18.22 -23.17
N LYS A 409 9.66 17.95 -24.38
CA LYS A 409 8.45 18.58 -24.94
C LYS A 409 7.16 18.20 -24.20
N GLU A 410 7.18 17.13 -23.41
CA GLU A 410 6.03 16.60 -22.67
C GLU A 410 6.05 17.01 -21.18
N GLU A 411 6.98 17.89 -20.74
CA GLU A 411 7.16 18.34 -19.34
C GLU A 411 7.47 17.23 -18.31
N GLU A 412 7.83 16.03 -18.76
CA GLU A 412 8.00 14.88 -17.85
C GLU A 412 9.44 14.67 -17.32
N VAL A 413 10.43 15.41 -17.82
CA VAL A 413 11.84 15.20 -17.49
C VAL A 413 12.28 16.08 -16.31
N LYS A 414 12.87 15.47 -15.27
CA LYS A 414 13.34 16.22 -14.08
C LYS A 414 14.55 17.09 -14.41
N LEU A 415 14.65 18.24 -13.75
CA LEU A 415 15.81 19.14 -13.84
C LEU A 415 17.11 18.45 -13.40
N ARG A 416 17.03 17.57 -12.38
CA ARG A 416 18.14 16.73 -11.95
C ARG A 416 18.73 15.88 -13.08
N ASP A 417 17.87 15.18 -13.83
CA ASP A 417 18.29 14.30 -14.92
C ASP A 417 18.99 15.10 -16.03
N ILE A 418 18.47 16.30 -16.34
CA ILE A 418 19.08 17.21 -17.32
C ILE A 418 20.49 17.62 -16.87
N LEU A 419 20.66 17.97 -15.60
CA LEU A 419 21.95 18.37 -15.05
C LEU A 419 22.94 17.20 -15.02
N ILE A 420 22.49 15.97 -14.70
CA ILE A 420 23.31 14.75 -14.78
C ILE A 420 23.81 14.54 -16.21
N VAL A 421 22.94 14.63 -17.22
CA VAL A 421 23.35 14.45 -18.62
C VAL A 421 24.31 15.55 -19.09
N LYS A 422 24.08 16.81 -18.69
CA LYS A 422 25.03 17.89 -18.97
C LYS A 422 26.41 17.62 -18.37
N LEU A 423 26.44 17.15 -17.13
CA LEU A 423 27.69 16.80 -16.45
C LEU A 423 28.39 15.63 -17.16
N LEU A 424 27.67 14.56 -17.51
CA LEU A 424 28.22 13.43 -18.26
C LEU A 424 28.83 13.85 -19.61
N ARG A 425 28.24 14.82 -20.31
CA ARG A 425 28.79 15.36 -21.58
C ARG A 425 30.08 16.15 -21.38
N GLU A 426 30.20 16.87 -20.27
CA GLU A 426 31.46 17.53 -19.94
C GLU A 426 32.55 16.51 -19.57
N LEU A 427 32.19 15.43 -18.85
CA LEU A 427 33.10 14.33 -18.57
C LEU A 427 33.55 13.59 -19.84
N GLU A 428 32.66 13.39 -20.82
CA GLU A 428 32.96 12.71 -22.07
C GLU A 428 34.12 13.36 -22.85
N LYS A 429 34.24 14.71 -22.79
CA LYS A 429 35.33 15.45 -23.45
C LYS A 429 36.72 15.06 -22.94
N ASP A 430 36.78 14.67 -21.67
CA ASP A 430 37.99 14.25 -20.97
C ASP A 430 38.04 12.71 -20.85
N GLY A 431 37.37 11.97 -21.74
CA GLY A 431 37.36 10.50 -21.73
C GLY A 431 36.67 9.87 -20.51
N PHE A 432 35.78 10.61 -19.85
CA PHE A 432 35.16 10.28 -18.56
C PHE A 432 36.13 10.15 -17.38
N GLU A 433 37.33 10.71 -17.49
CA GLU A 433 38.23 10.86 -16.36
C GLU A 433 37.82 12.07 -15.49
N PHE A 434 37.71 11.86 -14.18
CA PHE A 434 37.38 12.95 -13.25
C PHE A 434 38.50 13.17 -12.23
N GLN A 435 39.46 14.03 -12.58
CA GLN A 435 40.56 14.40 -11.68
C GLN A 435 40.24 15.61 -10.78
N GLY A 436 39.00 16.09 -10.75
CA GLY A 436 38.57 17.21 -9.91
C GLY A 436 39.13 18.60 -10.28
N LYS A 437 39.87 18.73 -11.40
CA LYS A 437 40.45 20.00 -11.88
C LYS A 437 39.49 20.84 -12.73
N ASN A 438 38.49 20.19 -13.34
CA ASN A 438 37.51 20.88 -14.19
C ASN A 438 36.51 21.65 -13.30
N THR A 439 36.58 22.99 -13.36
CA THR A 439 35.77 23.90 -12.55
C THR A 439 34.28 23.83 -12.91
N ILE A 440 33.97 23.59 -14.18
CA ILE A 440 32.59 23.46 -14.69
C ILE A 440 31.94 22.21 -14.11
N ILE A 441 32.64 21.06 -14.19
CA ILE A 441 32.16 19.80 -13.63
C ILE A 441 31.99 19.91 -12.10
N SER A 442 32.96 20.52 -11.41
CA SER A 442 32.89 20.72 -9.96
C SER A 442 31.69 21.57 -9.55
N LYS A 443 31.37 22.63 -10.32
CA LYS A 443 30.19 23.47 -10.07
C LYS A 443 28.89 22.68 -10.21
N MET A 444 28.71 21.93 -11.29
CA MET A 444 27.50 21.12 -11.50
C MET A 444 27.38 19.99 -10.48
N LEU A 445 28.50 19.39 -10.06
CA LEU A 445 28.52 18.36 -9.03
C LEU A 445 28.06 18.94 -7.68
N ASN A 446 28.55 20.13 -7.31
CA ASN A 446 28.09 20.83 -6.10
C ASN A 446 26.58 21.11 -6.18
N GLU A 447 26.09 21.61 -7.32
CA GLU A 447 24.65 21.87 -7.52
C GLU A 447 23.80 20.60 -7.36
N LEU A 448 24.27 19.45 -7.89
CA LEU A 448 23.62 18.15 -7.70
C LEU A 448 23.66 17.60 -6.27
N SER A 449 24.58 18.10 -5.43
CA SER A 449 24.75 17.71 -4.02
C SER A 449 23.94 18.59 -3.06
N GLU A 450 23.49 19.77 -3.51
CA GLU A 450 22.67 20.68 -2.71
C GLU A 450 21.34 20.02 -2.33
N LYS A 451 20.86 20.34 -1.12
CA LYS A 451 19.58 19.88 -0.60
C LYS A 451 18.49 20.92 -0.88
N ASP A 452 17.25 20.45 -0.98
CA ASP A 452 16.05 21.28 -1.13
C ASP A 452 15.98 22.15 -2.40
N THR A 453 16.69 21.74 -3.46
CA THR A 453 16.63 22.34 -4.79
C THR A 453 15.91 21.40 -5.78
N PRO A 454 15.43 21.91 -6.93
CA PRO A 454 14.82 21.06 -7.97
C PRO A 454 15.76 20.02 -8.58
N VAL A 455 17.07 20.13 -8.33
CA VAL A 455 18.09 19.19 -8.79
C VAL A 455 18.60 18.29 -7.67
N SER A 456 18.11 18.45 -6.43
CA SER A 456 18.47 17.60 -5.29
C SER A 456 18.08 16.15 -5.54
N TRP A 457 18.90 15.24 -5.01
CA TRP A 457 18.54 13.83 -4.97
C TRP A 457 17.39 13.59 -3.98
N GLU A 458 16.42 12.80 -4.41
CA GLU A 458 15.26 12.41 -3.60
C GLU A 458 15.38 10.95 -3.19
N HIS A 459 15.21 10.67 -1.90
CA HIS A 459 15.01 9.30 -1.43
C HIS A 459 13.77 8.69 -2.12
N TYR A 460 13.78 7.37 -2.31
CA TYR A 460 12.70 6.62 -2.99
C TYR A 460 12.49 6.94 -4.48
N SER A 461 13.39 7.72 -5.08
CA SER A 461 13.39 7.93 -6.53
C SER A 461 13.89 6.68 -7.29
N ALA A 462 13.76 6.71 -8.62
CA ALA A 462 14.33 5.67 -9.47
C ALA A 462 15.88 5.70 -9.47
N GLU A 463 16.49 6.85 -9.15
CA GLU A 463 17.93 6.99 -8.95
C GLU A 463 18.34 6.43 -7.57
N LEU A 464 18.42 5.10 -7.46
CA LEU A 464 18.83 4.43 -6.22
C LEU A 464 20.32 4.63 -5.87
N VAL A 465 21.17 4.75 -6.88
CA VAL A 465 22.59 5.07 -6.73
C VAL A 465 22.75 6.55 -7.01
N PRO A 466 22.93 7.41 -5.99
CA PRO A 466 22.96 8.85 -6.21
C PRO A 466 24.17 9.22 -7.06
N PHE A 467 23.93 9.79 -8.24
CA PHE A 467 24.94 10.07 -9.25
C PHE A 467 26.07 10.95 -8.70
N HIS A 468 25.72 11.99 -7.95
CA HIS A 468 26.69 12.91 -7.34
C HIS A 468 27.61 12.18 -6.35
N LYS A 469 27.06 11.31 -5.49
CA LYS A 469 27.87 10.51 -4.54
C LYS A 469 28.78 9.52 -5.27
N TRP A 470 28.32 8.92 -6.37
CA TRP A 470 29.16 8.03 -7.18
C TRP A 470 30.35 8.81 -7.77
N LEU A 471 30.09 9.96 -8.40
CA LEU A 471 31.14 10.74 -9.03
C LEU A 471 32.14 11.33 -8.01
N GLU A 472 31.66 11.77 -6.84
CA GLU A 472 32.53 12.21 -5.74
C GLU A 472 33.50 11.12 -5.28
N ARG A 473 33.06 9.85 -5.25
CA ARG A 473 33.93 8.72 -4.89
C ARG A 473 35.05 8.50 -5.92
N ARG A 474 34.83 8.89 -7.18
CA ARG A 474 35.84 8.83 -8.26
C ARG A 474 36.81 10.01 -8.29
N LYS A 475 36.55 11.06 -7.51
CA LYS A 475 37.48 12.20 -7.36
C LYS A 475 38.75 11.82 -6.58
N LYS A 476 38.65 10.77 -5.77
CA LYS A 476 39.76 10.19 -5.01
C LYS A 476 40.49 9.17 -5.87
#